data_AF-A0A3N5G8B6-F1
#
_entry.id   AF-A0A3N5G8B6-F1
#
_cell.length_a   1.000
_cell.length_b   1.000
_cell.length_c   1.000
_cell.angle_alpha   90.00
_cell.angle_beta   90.00
_cell.angle_gamma   90.00
#
_symmetry.space_group_name_H-M   'P 1'
#
loop_
_entity.id
_entity.type
_entity.pdbx_description
1 polymer ?
#
loop_
_entity_poly.entity_id
_entity_poly.type
_entity_poly.pdbx_seq_one_letter_code
_entity_poly.pdbx_strand_id
1 'polypeptide(L)'
;MAWLFSVIKKFFKNRIILAVWFLLLIGTAAYGGTASTETGTVVSDMLHMRKGPDKKQPNVKILCRGEKITIIKHLDGWLKVSHQGKVGYVRNRSIYLKISNPVTKPSPEKKTVIKPSGDIDHLQKEAARINNKIEQSKAAIVTITKKEYLVINSLNEQEIIINNIRQNISALRKELSAINGQIENINNESKAVTDEIETLEHYVSKRLIALYKLNWLGRMHLLASVDSLEEFFQRRKYLELVLDYDKKAIDKLFVNRKRLDQLQGNLNARQTKQQSGEQNLEKQIQNITVEREKRTKLLEEIRNKKSLEIAAVKSLEEAARTLEDVIKSLNTETGKTEHPGNAYFKGLGSLKGLLNQPVRGKIVSSFGTYTDPKYYVVNFRSGVAFEAERGEPIKSVVAGKIIYSGWFKGYGNMIIIDHGESYYTVYAHLEENFKSKGDMVETGEVIATAGDAGSLSGPGLYFEVRHRGKPVDPAEWFKPS
;
A
#
# COMPACT_ATOMS: atom_id res chain seq x y z
N MET A 1 23.62 16.18 49.78
CA MET A 1 24.07 15.36 48.64
C MET A 1 23.84 13.86 48.91
N ALA A 2 22.59 13.40 48.97
CA ALA A 2 22.28 11.98 49.21
C ALA A 2 20.93 11.51 48.61
N TRP A 3 19.97 12.43 48.45
CA TRP A 3 18.60 12.09 48.00
C TRP A 3 18.42 12.06 46.47
N LEU A 4 19.26 12.78 45.71
CA LEU A 4 19.13 12.91 44.24
C LEU A 4 19.50 11.65 43.44
N PHE A 5 20.19 10.67 44.05
CA PHE A 5 20.67 9.46 43.36
C PHE A 5 19.67 8.29 43.35
N SER A 6 18.55 8.40 44.06
CA SER A 6 17.59 7.29 44.21
C SER A 6 16.67 7.11 42.99
N VAL A 7 16.16 8.21 42.42
CA VAL A 7 15.09 8.19 41.41
C VAL A 7 15.58 7.66 40.04
N ILE A 8 16.79 8.06 39.62
CA ILE A 8 17.34 7.72 38.29
C ILE A 8 17.66 6.21 38.17
N LYS A 9 17.92 5.52 39.29
CA LYS A 9 18.33 4.10 39.29
C LYS A 9 17.17 3.11 39.05
N LYS A 10 15.91 3.58 39.00
CA LYS A 10 14.71 2.72 38.88
C LYS A 10 14.20 2.52 37.45
N PHE A 11 14.65 3.31 36.47
CA PHE A 11 14.18 3.24 35.07
C PHE A 11 15.08 2.45 34.11
N PHE A 12 16.31 2.09 34.50
CA PHE A 12 17.31 1.47 33.61
C PHE A 12 17.54 -0.04 33.80
N LYS A 13 16.63 -0.75 34.47
CA LYS A 13 16.84 -2.17 34.87
C LYS A 13 15.83 -3.17 34.29
N ASN A 14 15.24 -2.92 33.11
CA ASN A 14 14.24 -3.86 32.54
C ASN A 14 14.19 -3.94 31.00
N ARG A 15 15.35 -3.99 30.32
CA ARG A 15 15.52 -4.55 28.97
C ARG A 15 16.83 -5.35 28.91
N ILE A 16 16.93 -6.27 27.95
CA ILE A 16 18.05 -7.22 27.71
C ILE A 16 18.09 -8.44 28.65
N ILE A 17 17.46 -9.53 28.22
CA ILE A 17 17.83 -10.96 28.25
C ILE A 17 16.87 -11.60 27.23
N LEU A 18 17.25 -11.97 26.00
CA LEU A 18 18.11 -13.09 25.57
C LEU A 18 17.62 -14.49 26.01
N ALA A 19 16.53 -14.92 25.38
CA ALA A 19 16.31 -16.19 24.67
C ALA A 19 16.85 -17.54 25.20
N VAL A 20 16.07 -18.58 24.89
CA VAL A 20 16.36 -20.03 25.05
C VAL A 20 16.34 -20.54 26.49
N TRP A 21 15.36 -21.40 26.81
CA TRP A 21 15.51 -22.67 27.57
C TRP A 21 14.12 -23.30 27.79
N PHE A 22 13.66 -24.13 26.85
CA PHE A 22 12.91 -25.35 27.19
C PHE A 22 12.96 -26.35 26.03
N LEU A 23 13.16 -27.62 26.36
CA LEU A 23 13.28 -28.73 25.41
C LEU A 23 12.74 -29.98 26.11
N LEU A 24 12.05 -30.84 25.36
CA LEU A 24 11.53 -32.14 25.81
C LEU A 24 10.43 -32.11 26.88
N LEU A 25 9.19 -32.29 26.44
CA LEU A 25 8.33 -33.32 27.01
C LEU A 25 7.51 -33.96 25.88
N ILE A 26 7.57 -35.29 25.76
CA ILE A 26 6.92 -36.05 24.67
C ILE A 26 5.49 -36.38 25.08
N GLY A 27 4.51 -35.80 24.38
CA GLY A 27 3.11 -36.22 24.42
C GLY A 27 2.74 -36.97 23.14
N THR A 28 2.54 -38.28 23.22
CA THR A 28 2.22 -39.13 22.06
C THR A 28 0.75 -39.00 21.66
N ALA A 29 0.46 -38.07 20.74
CA ALA A 29 -0.81 -38.03 20.02
C ALA A 29 -0.65 -38.68 18.63
N ALA A 30 -1.12 -39.92 18.48
CA ALA A 30 -1.12 -40.62 17.21
C ALA A 30 -2.19 -40.04 16.27
N TYR A 31 -1.81 -39.06 15.43
CA TYR A 31 -2.68 -38.51 14.40
C TYR A 31 -2.28 -39.05 13.03
N GLY A 32 -3.18 -39.82 12.40
CA GLY A 32 -3.01 -40.40 11.07
C GLY A 32 -3.09 -39.36 9.95
N GLY A 33 -2.09 -38.48 9.86
CA GLY A 33 -1.97 -37.52 8.77
C GLY A 33 -1.67 -38.22 7.44
N THR A 34 -2.61 -38.20 6.51
CA THR A 34 -2.44 -38.71 5.15
C THR A 34 -1.33 -37.93 4.43
N ALA A 35 -0.19 -38.60 4.20
CA ALA A 35 0.96 -37.97 3.58
C ALA A 35 0.70 -37.68 2.09
N SER A 36 0.34 -36.44 1.79
CA SER A 36 0.22 -35.93 0.42
C SER A 36 1.56 -36.03 -0.30
N THR A 37 1.68 -36.94 -1.26
CA THR A 37 2.91 -37.20 -2.03
C THR A 37 3.16 -36.16 -3.13
N GLU A 38 3.11 -34.88 -2.75
CA GLU A 38 3.62 -33.80 -3.61
C GLU A 38 5.10 -34.00 -3.90
N THR A 39 5.48 -33.77 -5.14
CA THR A 39 6.88 -33.88 -5.59
C THR A 39 7.30 -32.62 -6.33
N GLY A 40 8.59 -32.33 -6.33
CA GLY A 40 9.17 -31.24 -7.11
C GLY A 40 10.34 -31.72 -7.92
N THR A 41 10.51 -31.19 -9.13
CA THR A 41 11.74 -31.36 -9.90
C THR A 41 12.56 -30.07 -9.83
N VAL A 42 13.85 -30.18 -9.50
CA VAL A 42 14.77 -29.05 -9.45
C VAL A 42 15.04 -28.54 -10.86
N VAL A 43 14.86 -27.24 -11.09
CA VAL A 43 15.00 -26.59 -12.40
C VAL A 43 16.33 -25.85 -12.52
N SER A 44 16.82 -25.27 -11.42
CA SER A 44 18.10 -24.57 -11.34
C SER A 44 19.28 -25.54 -11.21
N ASP A 45 20.42 -25.20 -11.81
CA ASP A 45 21.60 -26.07 -11.82
C ASP A 45 22.21 -26.30 -10.41
N MET A 46 21.98 -25.36 -9.47
CA MET A 46 22.28 -25.54 -8.04
C MET A 46 21.14 -25.01 -7.14
N LEU A 47 20.61 -25.85 -6.26
CA LEU A 47 19.64 -25.48 -5.22
C LEU A 47 20.09 -25.94 -3.83
N HIS A 48 20.28 -25.00 -2.91
CA HIS A 48 20.69 -25.30 -1.53
C HIS A 48 19.50 -25.77 -0.67
N MET A 49 19.51 -27.03 -0.25
CA MET A 49 18.64 -27.56 0.80
C MET A 49 19.28 -27.30 2.17
N ARG A 50 18.60 -26.59 3.07
CA ARG A 50 19.13 -26.05 4.34
C ARG A 50 18.51 -26.68 5.58
N LYS A 51 19.12 -26.48 6.76
CA LYS A 51 18.58 -26.95 8.05
C LYS A 51 17.31 -26.21 8.52
N GLY A 52 17.06 -25.01 8.01
CA GLY A 52 15.86 -24.22 8.33
C GLY A 52 15.45 -23.28 7.18
N PRO A 53 14.23 -22.69 7.23
CA PRO A 53 13.68 -21.83 6.18
C PRO A 53 14.24 -20.39 6.22
N ASP A 54 15.57 -20.25 6.20
CA ASP A 54 16.27 -18.96 6.12
C ASP A 54 17.58 -19.10 5.31
N LYS A 55 17.94 -18.05 4.58
CA LYS A 55 19.19 -17.91 3.81
C LYS A 55 20.45 -18.04 4.69
N LYS A 56 20.37 -17.72 5.99
CA LYS A 56 21.50 -17.82 6.92
C LYS A 56 21.72 -19.24 7.47
N GLN A 57 20.77 -20.16 7.29
CA GLN A 57 20.86 -21.52 7.82
C GLN A 57 21.84 -22.39 7.02
N PRO A 58 22.63 -23.27 7.67
CA PRO A 58 23.62 -24.09 6.99
C PRO A 58 22.99 -25.08 6.01
N ASN A 59 23.72 -25.38 4.94
CA ASN A 59 23.33 -26.34 3.91
C ASN A 59 23.38 -27.79 4.46
N VAL A 60 22.41 -28.61 4.04
CA VAL A 60 22.30 -30.06 4.30
C VAL A 60 22.70 -30.86 3.05
N LYS A 61 22.30 -30.37 1.87
CA LYS A 61 22.72 -30.88 0.55
C LYS A 61 22.60 -29.74 -0.47
N ILE A 62 23.38 -29.81 -1.55
CA ILE A 62 23.06 -29.11 -2.80
C ILE A 62 22.32 -30.11 -3.69
N LEU A 63 21.25 -29.66 -4.33
CA LEU A 63 20.45 -30.41 -5.30
C LEU A 63 20.72 -29.84 -6.69
N CYS A 64 21.02 -30.69 -7.64
CA CYS A 64 21.27 -30.32 -9.03
C CYS A 64 19.98 -30.39 -9.85
N ARG A 65 19.99 -29.74 -11.02
CA ARG A 65 18.89 -29.75 -11.99
C ARG A 65 18.50 -31.18 -12.38
N GLY A 66 17.20 -31.47 -12.35
CA GLY A 66 16.62 -32.79 -12.60
C GLY A 66 16.43 -33.66 -11.35
N GLU A 67 17.03 -33.34 -10.19
CA GLU A 67 16.75 -34.08 -8.95
C GLU A 67 15.26 -33.95 -8.55
N LYS A 68 14.67 -35.08 -8.10
CA LYS A 68 13.26 -35.18 -7.70
C LYS A 68 13.13 -35.22 -6.17
N ILE A 69 12.57 -34.17 -5.59
CA ILE A 69 12.33 -34.05 -4.15
C ILE A 69 10.87 -34.39 -3.81
N THR A 70 10.63 -34.93 -2.62
CA THR A 70 9.28 -35.06 -2.04
C THR A 70 8.99 -33.87 -1.15
N ILE A 71 7.84 -33.22 -1.31
CA ILE A 71 7.44 -32.06 -0.52
C ILE A 71 6.62 -32.54 0.68
N ILE A 72 7.05 -32.13 1.88
CA ILE A 72 6.43 -32.53 3.16
C ILE A 72 5.48 -31.44 3.66
N LYS A 73 5.84 -30.17 3.49
CA LYS A 73 5.05 -29.02 3.97
C LYS A 73 5.42 -27.73 3.24
N HIS A 74 4.41 -26.95 2.86
CA HIS A 74 4.56 -25.56 2.43
C HIS A 74 4.69 -24.63 3.64
N LEU A 75 5.56 -23.63 3.51
CA LEU A 75 5.79 -22.53 4.44
C LEU A 75 5.90 -21.23 3.62
N ASP A 76 5.76 -20.07 4.27
CA ASP A 76 5.92 -18.79 3.59
C ASP A 76 7.31 -18.69 2.91
N GLY A 77 7.33 -18.55 1.59
CA GLY A 77 8.54 -18.53 0.76
C GLY A 77 9.41 -19.81 0.72
N TRP A 78 9.05 -20.90 1.40
CA TRP A 78 9.88 -22.10 1.58
C TRP A 78 9.08 -23.41 1.54
N LEU A 79 9.73 -24.51 1.16
CA LEU A 79 9.20 -25.87 1.25
C LEU A 79 10.07 -26.68 2.22
N LYS A 80 9.45 -27.44 3.11
CA LYS A 80 10.10 -28.55 3.82
C LYS A 80 10.04 -29.78 2.93
N VAL A 81 11.18 -30.41 2.65
CA VAL A 81 11.32 -31.43 1.61
C VAL A 81 12.21 -32.59 2.06
N SER A 82 12.03 -33.76 1.44
CA SER A 82 12.88 -34.94 1.59
C SER A 82 13.56 -35.26 0.27
N HIS A 83 14.85 -35.63 0.33
CA HIS A 83 15.60 -36.17 -0.80
C HIS A 83 16.60 -37.23 -0.32
N GLN A 84 16.55 -38.45 -0.85
CA GLN A 84 17.46 -39.55 -0.50
C GLN A 84 17.61 -39.74 1.02
N GLY A 85 16.49 -39.75 1.75
CA GLY A 85 16.44 -39.90 3.21
C GLY A 85 16.84 -38.66 4.03
N LYS A 86 17.39 -37.61 3.41
CA LYS A 86 17.73 -36.34 4.09
C LYS A 86 16.59 -35.34 3.96
N VAL A 87 16.17 -34.79 5.10
CA VAL A 87 15.13 -33.75 5.18
C VAL A 87 15.77 -32.37 5.35
N GLY A 88 15.22 -31.36 4.68
CA GLY A 88 15.64 -29.98 4.82
C GLY A 88 14.63 -28.99 4.22
N TYR A 89 15.08 -27.75 4.01
CA TYR A 89 14.25 -26.66 3.52
C TYR A 89 14.85 -26.07 2.24
N VAL A 90 14.01 -25.89 1.23
CA VAL A 90 14.35 -25.29 -0.09
C VAL A 90 13.41 -24.14 -0.37
N ARG A 91 13.85 -23.18 -1.21
CA ARG A 91 13.11 -21.94 -1.42
C ARG A 91 11.98 -22.13 -2.43
N ASN A 92 10.75 -21.75 -2.07
CA ASN A 92 9.58 -21.92 -2.94
C ASN A 92 9.56 -20.82 -4.03
N ARG A 93 10.19 -21.09 -5.18
CA ARG A 93 10.12 -20.25 -6.39
C ARG A 93 10.24 -21.11 -7.65
N SER A 94 9.48 -20.76 -8.67
CA SER A 94 9.45 -21.41 -10.00
C SER A 94 10.81 -21.51 -10.69
N ILE A 95 11.70 -20.54 -10.47
CA ILE A 95 13.07 -20.52 -11.01
C ILE A 95 13.98 -21.63 -10.43
N TYR A 96 13.67 -22.13 -9.23
CA TYR A 96 14.43 -23.20 -8.57
C TYR A 96 13.72 -24.55 -8.67
N LEU A 97 12.39 -24.55 -8.58
CA LEU A 97 11.57 -25.76 -8.45
C LEU A 97 10.31 -25.67 -9.29
N LYS A 98 10.07 -26.73 -10.07
CA LYS A 98 8.77 -27.02 -10.67
C LYS A 98 8.07 -28.05 -9.79
N ILE A 99 7.09 -27.59 -9.01
CA ILE A 99 6.25 -28.47 -8.19
C ILE A 99 5.32 -29.24 -9.13
N SER A 100 5.40 -30.58 -9.05
CA SER A 100 4.38 -31.48 -9.54
C SER A 100 3.50 -31.88 -8.37
N ASN A 101 2.45 -31.08 -8.12
CA ASN A 101 1.31 -31.53 -7.36
C ASN A 101 0.84 -32.88 -7.94
N PRO A 102 0.28 -33.79 -7.13
CA PRO A 102 -0.60 -34.79 -7.68
C PRO A 102 -1.77 -34.01 -8.27
N VAL A 103 -1.74 -33.85 -9.60
CA VAL A 103 -2.98 -33.74 -10.36
C VAL A 103 -3.72 -35.01 -9.98
N THR A 104 -4.76 -34.89 -9.16
CA THR A 104 -5.87 -35.83 -9.15
C THR A 104 -6.43 -35.77 -10.56
N LYS A 105 -5.82 -36.58 -11.44
CA LYS A 105 -6.33 -36.78 -12.78
C LYS A 105 -7.80 -37.14 -12.59
N PRO A 106 -8.73 -36.64 -13.42
CA PRO A 106 -9.96 -37.38 -13.61
C PRO A 106 -9.54 -38.84 -13.87
N SER A 107 -10.17 -39.77 -13.16
CA SER A 107 -9.80 -41.20 -13.20
C SER A 107 -9.51 -41.60 -14.64
N PRO A 108 -8.47 -42.39 -14.94
CA PRO A 108 -8.21 -42.83 -16.29
C PRO A 108 -9.30 -43.79 -16.76
N GLU A 109 -10.46 -43.22 -17.11
CA GLU A 109 -11.21 -43.61 -18.29
C GLU A 109 -10.16 -43.89 -19.36
N LYS A 110 -10.21 -45.13 -19.85
CA LYS A 110 -9.12 -45.72 -20.60
C LYS A 110 -8.78 -44.79 -21.75
N LYS A 111 -7.51 -44.79 -22.17
CA LYS A 111 -7.23 -44.49 -23.58
C LYS A 111 -7.84 -45.61 -24.41
N THR A 112 -9.15 -45.54 -24.63
CA THR A 112 -9.81 -46.07 -25.81
C THR A 112 -9.15 -45.38 -26.99
N VAL A 113 -8.07 -46.00 -27.47
CA VAL A 113 -7.61 -45.81 -28.83
C VAL A 113 -8.84 -46.12 -29.68
N ILE A 114 -9.45 -45.08 -30.24
CA ILE A 114 -10.63 -45.21 -31.10
C ILE A 114 -10.14 -45.89 -32.37
N LYS A 115 -10.17 -47.23 -32.37
CA LYS A 115 -10.21 -48.00 -33.61
C LYS A 115 -11.44 -47.53 -34.38
N PRO A 116 -11.37 -47.39 -35.72
CA PRO A 116 -12.51 -46.99 -36.53
C PRO A 116 -13.54 -48.13 -36.60
N SER A 117 -14.38 -48.25 -35.56
CA SER A 117 -15.69 -48.91 -35.60
C SER A 117 -16.73 -47.84 -35.89
N GLY A 118 -17.38 -47.92 -37.06
CA GLY A 118 -18.22 -46.86 -37.62
C GLY A 118 -19.59 -46.67 -36.96
N ASP A 119 -19.61 -46.41 -35.65
CA ASP A 119 -20.82 -46.06 -34.90
C ASP A 119 -20.88 -44.56 -34.63
N ILE A 120 -21.63 -43.86 -35.48
CA ILE A 120 -21.81 -42.39 -35.44
C ILE A 120 -22.62 -41.98 -34.20
N ASP A 121 -23.57 -42.81 -33.75
CA ASP A 121 -24.43 -42.53 -32.59
C ASP A 121 -23.63 -42.51 -31.28
N HIS A 122 -22.63 -43.39 -31.14
CA HIS A 122 -21.70 -43.33 -30.00
C HIS A 122 -20.90 -42.01 -29.96
N LEU A 123 -20.39 -41.56 -31.10
CA LEU A 123 -19.64 -40.29 -31.19
C LEU A 123 -20.54 -39.07 -30.94
N GLN A 124 -21.78 -39.09 -31.47
CA GLN A 124 -22.77 -38.04 -31.21
C GLN A 124 -23.19 -37.98 -29.73
N LYS A 125 -23.34 -39.12 -29.05
CA LYS A 125 -23.65 -39.19 -27.61
C LYS A 125 -22.54 -38.61 -26.73
N GLU A 126 -21.28 -38.86 -27.06
CA GLU A 126 -20.16 -38.28 -26.30
C GLU A 126 -19.93 -36.79 -26.64
N ALA A 127 -20.17 -36.37 -27.90
CA ALA A 127 -20.23 -34.95 -28.26
C ALA A 127 -21.33 -34.20 -27.47
N ALA A 128 -22.51 -34.80 -27.33
CA ALA A 128 -23.60 -34.24 -26.53
C ALA A 128 -23.25 -34.13 -25.03
N ARG A 129 -22.49 -35.08 -24.48
CA ARG A 129 -21.94 -34.99 -23.11
C ARG A 129 -20.91 -33.88 -22.93
N ILE A 130 -19.99 -33.74 -23.89
CA ILE A 130 -18.99 -32.67 -23.88
C ILE A 130 -19.68 -31.31 -24.00
N ASN A 131 -20.63 -31.15 -24.92
CA ASN A 131 -21.41 -29.91 -25.06
C ASN A 131 -22.23 -29.58 -23.80
N ASN A 132 -22.83 -30.57 -23.14
CA ASN A 132 -23.53 -30.34 -21.86
C ASN A 132 -22.55 -29.87 -20.75
N LYS A 133 -21.33 -30.43 -20.68
CA LYS A 133 -20.28 -29.91 -19.78
C LYS A 133 -19.80 -28.50 -20.17
N ILE A 134 -19.68 -28.19 -21.46
CA ILE A 134 -19.34 -26.86 -21.95
C ILE A 134 -20.40 -25.84 -21.52
N GLU A 135 -21.68 -26.14 -21.69
CA GLU A 135 -22.77 -25.24 -21.29
C GLU A 135 -22.90 -25.13 -19.76
N GLN A 136 -22.67 -26.20 -19.01
CA GLN A 136 -22.60 -26.15 -17.54
C GLN A 136 -21.46 -25.22 -17.07
N SER A 137 -20.25 -25.36 -17.61
CA SER A 137 -19.14 -24.49 -17.24
C SER A 137 -19.31 -23.06 -17.81
N LYS A 138 -19.94 -22.85 -18.97
CA LYS A 138 -20.32 -21.50 -19.45
C LYS A 138 -21.36 -20.83 -18.53
N ALA A 139 -22.35 -21.57 -18.07
CA ALA A 139 -23.29 -21.10 -17.04
C ALA A 139 -22.59 -20.82 -15.69
N ALA A 140 -21.60 -21.62 -15.32
CA ALA A 140 -20.74 -21.37 -14.15
C ALA A 140 -19.92 -20.08 -14.32
N ILE A 141 -19.34 -19.83 -15.50
CA ILE A 141 -18.64 -18.58 -15.84
C ILE A 141 -19.59 -17.38 -15.71
N VAL A 142 -20.78 -17.42 -16.33
CA VAL A 142 -21.78 -16.34 -16.22
C VAL A 142 -22.19 -16.11 -14.77
N THR A 143 -22.31 -17.17 -13.97
CA THR A 143 -22.61 -17.08 -12.53
C THR A 143 -21.44 -16.49 -11.74
N ILE A 144 -20.20 -16.84 -12.07
CA ILE A 144 -18.99 -16.25 -11.48
C ILE A 144 -18.88 -14.77 -11.88
N THR A 145 -19.16 -14.39 -13.14
CA THR A 145 -19.15 -12.99 -13.59
C THR A 145 -20.25 -12.16 -12.92
N LYS A 146 -21.43 -12.74 -12.64
CA LYS A 146 -22.45 -12.09 -11.79
C LYS A 146 -21.97 -11.90 -10.35
N LYS A 147 -21.31 -12.90 -9.76
CA LYS A 147 -20.70 -12.79 -8.41
C LYS A 147 -19.52 -11.80 -8.37
N GLU A 148 -18.69 -11.77 -9.40
CA GLU A 148 -17.59 -10.84 -9.61
C GLU A 148 -18.12 -9.41 -9.71
N TYR A 149 -19.19 -9.15 -10.47
CA TYR A 149 -19.86 -7.85 -10.50
C TYR A 149 -20.42 -7.45 -9.13
N LEU A 150 -21.10 -8.36 -8.42
CA LEU A 150 -21.61 -8.10 -7.06
C LEU A 150 -20.48 -7.79 -6.06
N VAL A 151 -19.35 -8.50 -6.15
CA VAL A 151 -18.17 -8.22 -5.30
C VAL A 151 -17.46 -6.94 -5.72
N ILE A 152 -17.36 -6.62 -7.01
CA ILE A 152 -16.86 -5.31 -7.46
C ILE A 152 -17.73 -4.18 -6.87
N ASN A 153 -19.03 -4.40 -6.68
CA ASN A 153 -19.92 -3.44 -6.04
C ASN A 153 -19.65 -3.28 -4.53
N SER A 154 -19.41 -4.36 -3.77
CA SER A 154 -19.06 -4.23 -2.34
C SER A 154 -17.63 -3.71 -2.13
N LEU A 155 -16.70 -4.06 -3.02
CA LEU A 155 -15.35 -3.45 -3.06
C LEU A 155 -15.38 -1.96 -3.41
N ASN A 156 -16.38 -1.51 -4.18
CA ASN A 156 -16.61 -0.09 -4.48
C ASN A 156 -17.01 0.69 -3.21
N GLU A 157 -17.84 0.11 -2.35
CA GLU A 157 -18.20 0.68 -1.05
C GLU A 157 -16.99 0.69 -0.09
N GLN A 158 -16.21 -0.39 -0.06
CA GLN A 158 -14.97 -0.46 0.71
C GLN A 158 -13.93 0.59 0.29
N GLU A 159 -13.73 0.84 -1.01
CA GLU A 159 -12.72 1.81 -1.43
C GLU A 159 -13.15 3.27 -1.17
N ILE A 160 -14.46 3.56 -1.11
CA ILE A 160 -14.98 4.85 -0.60
C ILE A 160 -14.63 5.01 0.89
N ILE A 161 -14.84 3.96 1.70
CA ILE A 161 -14.45 3.95 3.13
C ILE A 161 -12.94 4.15 3.27
N ILE A 162 -12.14 3.42 2.47
CA ILE A 162 -10.68 3.56 2.43
C ILE A 162 -10.27 4.99 2.06
N ASN A 163 -10.90 5.62 1.06
CA ASN A 163 -10.62 7.01 0.69
C ASN A 163 -10.92 8.00 1.82
N ASN A 164 -12.05 7.84 2.52
CA ASN A 164 -12.40 8.67 3.66
C ASN A 164 -11.38 8.50 4.81
N ILE A 165 -10.88 7.27 5.04
CA ILE A 165 -9.80 7.02 6.00
C ILE A 165 -8.49 7.69 5.55
N ARG A 166 -8.13 7.69 4.26
CA ARG A 166 -6.96 8.43 3.74
C ARG A 166 -7.06 9.93 4.02
N GLN A 167 -8.24 10.52 3.80
CA GLN A 167 -8.50 11.94 4.09
C GLN A 167 -8.37 12.26 5.58
N ASN A 168 -8.93 11.41 6.46
CA ASN A 168 -8.78 11.54 7.92
C ASN A 168 -7.31 11.41 8.37
N ILE A 169 -6.56 10.45 7.81
CA ILE A 169 -5.11 10.28 8.03
C ILE A 169 -4.34 11.55 7.61
N SER A 170 -4.71 12.19 6.49
CA SER A 170 -4.10 13.44 6.01
C SER A 170 -4.39 14.61 6.96
N ALA A 171 -5.64 14.74 7.44
CA ALA A 171 -6.02 15.75 8.42
C ALA A 171 -5.29 15.57 9.77
N LEU A 172 -5.24 14.35 10.31
CA LEU A 172 -4.52 14.02 11.54
C LEU A 172 -3.02 14.33 11.46
N ARG A 173 -2.38 14.04 10.31
CA ARG A 173 -0.96 14.39 10.08
C ARG A 173 -0.73 15.91 10.10
N LYS A 174 -1.65 16.69 9.52
CA LYS A 174 -1.58 18.17 9.57
C LYS A 174 -1.75 18.70 10.99
N GLU A 175 -2.69 18.14 11.77
CA GLU A 175 -2.87 18.52 13.18
C GLU A 175 -1.64 18.17 14.04
N LEU A 176 -1.08 16.97 13.89
CA LEU A 176 0.16 16.58 14.59
C LEU A 176 1.34 17.48 14.21
N SER A 177 1.49 17.85 12.94
CA SER A 177 2.52 18.80 12.52
C SER A 177 2.37 20.18 13.17
N ALA A 178 1.13 20.65 13.35
CA ALA A 178 0.85 21.92 14.03
C ALA A 178 1.09 21.83 15.56
N ILE A 179 0.77 20.70 16.19
CA ILE A 179 1.08 20.44 17.60
C ILE A 179 2.60 20.39 17.83
N ASN A 180 3.36 19.78 16.92
CA ASN A 180 4.82 19.69 17.04
C ASN A 180 5.49 21.08 16.97
N GLY A 181 5.05 21.95 16.05
CA GLY A 181 5.53 23.34 16.00
C GLY A 181 5.14 24.16 17.25
N GLN A 182 3.99 23.87 17.86
CA GLN A 182 3.62 24.47 19.16
C GLN A 182 4.52 23.96 20.31
N ILE A 183 4.88 22.68 20.31
CA ILE A 183 5.81 22.10 21.29
C ILE A 183 7.22 22.72 21.14
N GLU A 184 7.71 22.89 19.92
CA GLU A 184 8.99 23.55 19.64
C GLU A 184 9.01 25.00 20.14
N ASN A 185 7.97 25.79 19.83
CA ASN A 185 7.85 27.16 20.33
C ASN A 185 7.79 27.23 21.87
N ILE A 186 7.00 26.36 22.51
CA ILE A 186 6.90 26.29 23.98
C ILE A 186 8.24 25.89 24.61
N ASN A 187 9.01 24.98 24.00
CA ASN A 187 10.35 24.62 24.48
C ASN A 187 11.33 25.81 24.37
N ASN A 188 11.29 26.54 23.25
CA ASN A 188 12.13 27.72 23.03
C ASN A 188 11.80 28.85 24.02
N GLU A 189 10.51 29.13 24.25
CA GLU A 189 10.08 30.06 25.31
C GLU A 189 10.49 29.59 26.70
N SER A 190 10.30 28.30 27.02
CA SER A 190 10.65 27.73 28.34
C SER A 190 12.14 27.88 28.62
N LYS A 191 12.98 27.65 27.61
CA LYS A 191 14.42 27.88 27.72
C LYS A 191 14.74 29.34 27.98
N ALA A 192 14.25 30.26 27.15
CA ALA A 192 14.53 31.69 27.31
C ALA A 192 14.07 32.24 28.69
N VAL A 193 12.91 31.78 29.19
CA VAL A 193 12.43 32.11 30.54
C VAL A 193 13.31 31.49 31.63
N THR A 194 13.86 30.29 31.41
CA THR A 194 14.81 29.66 32.35
C THR A 194 16.14 30.42 32.39
N ASP A 195 16.69 30.79 31.24
CA ASP A 195 17.92 31.60 31.13
C ASP A 195 17.75 32.97 31.83
N GLU A 196 16.57 33.61 31.73
CA GLU A 196 16.23 34.81 32.51
C GLU A 196 16.07 34.54 34.02
N ILE A 197 15.55 33.39 34.42
CA ILE A 197 15.43 33.01 35.84
C ILE A 197 16.82 32.83 36.47
N GLU A 198 17.73 32.09 35.84
CA GLU A 198 19.07 31.85 36.39
C GLU A 198 19.86 33.16 36.59
N THR A 199 19.76 34.09 35.63
CA THR A 199 20.41 35.41 35.72
C THR A 199 19.80 36.30 36.81
N LEU A 200 18.46 36.30 36.95
CA LEU A 200 17.78 37.02 38.04
C LEU A 200 18.08 36.41 39.42
N GLU A 201 18.09 35.08 39.55
CA GLU A 201 18.40 34.40 40.82
C GLU A 201 19.83 34.68 41.29
N HIS A 202 20.80 34.71 40.36
CA HIS A 202 22.18 35.07 40.69
C HIS A 202 22.31 36.53 41.18
N TYR A 203 21.54 37.45 40.60
CA TYR A 203 21.48 38.84 41.06
C TYR A 203 20.80 38.96 42.43
N VAL A 204 19.56 38.49 42.53
CA VAL A 204 18.72 38.58 43.74
C VAL A 204 19.39 37.89 44.94
N SER A 205 20.02 36.73 44.75
CA SER A 205 20.76 36.04 45.81
C SER A 205 21.89 36.91 46.39
N LYS A 206 22.72 37.53 45.54
CA LYS A 206 23.78 38.45 45.96
C LYS A 206 23.22 39.68 46.69
N ARG A 207 22.11 40.24 46.21
CA ARG A 207 21.45 41.41 46.82
C ARG A 207 20.82 41.08 48.18
N LEU A 208 20.15 39.95 48.33
CA LEU A 208 19.60 39.49 49.61
C LEU A 208 20.70 39.24 50.65
N ILE A 209 21.83 38.65 50.26
CA ILE A 209 23.00 38.47 51.16
C ILE A 209 23.57 39.82 51.60
N ALA A 210 23.63 40.82 50.70
CA ALA A 210 24.07 42.17 51.04
C ALA A 210 23.09 42.88 51.99
N LEU A 211 21.78 42.80 51.71
CA LEU A 211 20.73 43.39 52.54
C LEU A 211 20.66 42.76 53.94
N TYR A 212 20.86 41.45 54.05
CA TYR A 212 20.98 40.75 55.35
C TYR A 212 22.15 41.28 56.17
N LYS A 213 23.35 41.38 55.57
CA LYS A 213 24.54 41.94 56.23
C LYS A 213 24.37 43.41 56.61
N LEU A 214 23.71 44.22 55.78
CA LEU A 214 23.38 45.62 56.06
C LEU A 214 22.38 45.77 57.21
N ASN A 215 21.38 44.89 57.32
CA ASN A 215 20.38 44.95 58.39
C ASN A 215 20.99 44.66 59.77
N TRP A 216 22.08 43.89 59.84
CA TRP A 216 22.86 43.66 61.07
C TRP A 216 23.62 44.91 61.54
N LEU A 217 24.04 45.77 60.61
CA LEU A 217 24.82 46.99 60.89
C LEU A 217 23.96 48.23 61.22
N GLY A 218 22.64 48.13 61.10
CA GLY A 218 21.69 49.21 61.39
C GLY A 218 21.53 50.22 60.24
N ARG A 219 20.29 50.35 59.73
CA ARG A 219 19.99 51.13 58.51
C ARG A 219 20.35 52.62 58.62
N MET A 220 20.23 53.20 59.82
CA MET A 220 20.60 54.60 60.08
C MET A 220 22.10 54.83 60.00
N HIS A 221 22.94 53.85 60.32
CA HIS A 221 24.40 54.00 60.31
C HIS A 221 24.95 54.20 58.89
N LEU A 222 24.36 53.55 57.88
CA LEU A 222 24.71 53.75 56.47
C LEU A 222 24.36 55.17 55.96
N LEU A 223 23.31 55.78 56.50
CA LEU A 223 22.87 57.12 56.08
C LEU A 223 23.56 58.23 56.91
N ALA A 224 23.86 57.99 58.18
CA ALA A 224 24.51 58.96 59.07
C ALA A 224 26.05 58.94 59.04
N SER A 225 26.68 57.99 58.33
CA SER A 225 28.13 57.96 58.09
C SER A 225 28.52 58.81 56.87
N VAL A 226 28.19 60.10 56.94
CA VAL A 226 28.29 61.07 55.85
C VAL A 226 28.62 62.46 56.40
N ASP A 227 29.64 63.12 55.86
CA ASP A 227 30.18 64.38 56.40
C ASP A 227 29.37 65.64 56.01
N SER A 228 28.40 65.52 55.09
CA SER A 228 27.58 66.65 54.63
C SER A 228 26.09 66.30 54.42
N LEU A 229 25.23 67.30 54.61
CA LEU A 229 23.78 67.19 54.38
C LEU A 229 23.43 67.00 52.89
N GLU A 230 24.24 67.52 51.97
CA GLU A 230 24.01 67.31 50.53
C GLU A 230 24.28 65.85 50.15
N GLU A 231 25.44 65.32 50.54
CA GLU A 231 25.80 63.93 50.26
C GLU A 231 24.81 62.95 50.92
N PHE A 232 24.26 63.27 52.10
CA PHE A 232 23.17 62.51 52.72
C PHE A 232 21.96 62.37 51.77
N PHE A 233 21.51 63.47 51.16
CA PHE A 233 20.38 63.44 50.22
C PHE A 233 20.74 62.74 48.90
N GLN A 234 21.97 62.92 48.39
CA GLN A 234 22.44 62.18 47.22
C GLN A 234 22.46 60.66 47.50
N ARG A 235 23.06 60.23 48.62
CA ARG A 235 23.14 58.83 49.05
C ARG A 235 21.77 58.20 49.27
N ARG A 236 20.81 58.95 49.84
CA ARG A 236 19.41 58.52 49.96
C ARG A 236 18.78 58.26 48.58
N LYS A 237 18.92 59.20 47.64
CA LYS A 237 18.38 59.08 46.27
C LYS A 237 18.98 57.88 45.52
N TYR A 238 20.29 57.62 45.65
CA TYR A 238 20.91 56.45 45.05
C TYR A 238 20.45 55.14 45.70
N LEU A 239 20.25 55.11 47.02
CA LEU A 239 19.70 53.94 47.72
C LEU A 239 18.25 53.65 47.31
N GLU A 240 17.40 54.68 47.19
CA GLU A 240 16.03 54.58 46.67
C GLU A 240 16.01 53.96 45.26
N LEU A 241 16.87 54.43 44.35
CA LEU A 241 16.98 53.92 42.98
C LEU A 241 17.43 52.45 42.93
N VAL A 242 18.39 52.06 43.77
CA VAL A 242 18.86 50.67 43.86
C VAL A 242 17.80 49.74 44.45
N LEU A 243 17.04 50.19 45.45
CA LEU A 243 15.96 49.40 46.06
C LEU A 243 14.75 49.22 45.13
N ASP A 244 14.43 50.22 44.30
CA ASP A 244 13.42 50.09 43.23
C ASP A 244 13.86 49.06 42.17
N TYR A 245 15.15 49.06 41.78
CA TYR A 245 15.70 48.03 40.89
C TYR A 245 15.69 46.63 41.53
N ASP A 246 16.13 46.51 42.79
CA ASP A 246 16.09 45.24 43.55
C ASP A 246 14.67 44.67 43.60
N LYS A 247 13.67 45.51 43.89
CA LYS A 247 12.26 45.13 43.88
C LYS A 247 11.83 44.63 42.50
N LYS A 248 12.12 45.39 41.43
CA LYS A 248 11.76 45.01 40.05
C LYS A 248 12.41 43.69 39.61
N ALA A 249 13.64 43.40 40.04
CA ALA A 249 14.29 42.12 39.79
C ALA A 249 13.60 40.95 40.51
N ILE A 250 13.19 41.15 41.77
CA ILE A 250 12.42 40.16 42.55
C ILE A 250 11.03 39.94 41.95
N ASP A 251 10.30 41.01 41.61
CA ASP A 251 8.97 40.94 40.99
C ASP A 251 9.05 40.20 39.64
N LYS A 252 10.05 40.51 38.79
CA LYS A 252 10.27 39.80 37.51
C LYS A 252 10.61 38.32 37.73
N LEU A 253 11.40 37.97 38.74
CA LEU A 253 11.74 36.59 39.06
C LEU A 253 10.48 35.76 39.43
N PHE A 254 9.58 36.30 40.25
CA PHE A 254 8.32 35.63 40.57
C PHE A 254 7.41 35.48 39.34
N VAL A 255 7.31 36.52 38.49
CA VAL A 255 6.55 36.47 37.23
C VAL A 255 7.12 35.42 36.28
N ASN A 256 8.43 35.36 36.10
CA ASN A 256 9.08 34.40 35.21
C ASN A 256 8.93 32.96 35.70
N ARG A 257 9.12 32.69 37.00
CA ARG A 257 8.86 31.35 37.57
C ARG A 257 7.42 30.90 37.32
N LYS A 258 6.43 31.76 37.57
CA LYS A 258 5.02 31.48 37.26
C LYS A 258 4.76 31.24 35.77
N ARG A 259 5.44 31.97 34.88
CA ARG A 259 5.37 31.74 33.42
C ARG A 259 5.97 30.39 33.04
N LEU A 260 7.08 29.98 33.66
CA LEU A 260 7.70 28.68 33.41
C LEU A 260 6.77 27.52 33.83
N ASP A 261 6.12 27.62 35.00
CA ASP A 261 5.12 26.63 35.43
C ASP A 261 3.95 26.51 34.43
N GLN A 262 3.46 27.64 33.91
CA GLN A 262 2.42 27.68 32.89
C GLN A 262 2.88 27.08 31.55
N LEU A 263 4.12 27.35 31.12
CA LEU A 263 4.71 26.76 29.91
C LEU A 263 4.88 25.24 30.05
N GLN A 264 5.34 24.74 31.20
CA GLN A 264 5.44 23.31 31.48
C GLN A 264 4.06 22.62 31.48
N GLY A 265 3.05 23.23 32.09
CA GLY A 265 1.67 22.74 32.04
C GLY A 265 1.13 22.64 30.60
N ASN A 266 1.37 23.68 29.80
CA ASN A 266 1.01 23.70 28.38
C ASN A 266 1.77 22.64 27.57
N LEU A 267 3.08 22.46 27.82
CA LEU A 267 3.92 21.47 27.15
C LEU A 267 3.39 20.04 27.39
N ASN A 268 3.13 19.68 28.66
CA ASN A 268 2.59 18.38 29.05
C ASN A 268 1.23 18.11 28.39
N ALA A 269 0.35 19.12 28.30
CA ALA A 269 -0.94 19.01 27.62
C ALA A 269 -0.79 18.81 26.09
N ARG A 270 0.14 19.52 25.44
CA ARG A 270 0.43 19.35 24.00
C ARG A 270 1.03 17.98 23.70
N GLN A 271 1.98 17.50 24.50
CA GLN A 271 2.56 16.16 24.37
C GLN A 271 1.51 15.06 24.56
N THR A 272 0.61 15.21 25.54
CA THR A 272 -0.51 14.27 25.74
C THR A 272 -1.46 14.24 24.54
N LYS A 273 -1.73 15.41 23.93
CA LYS A 273 -2.53 15.48 22.69
C LYS A 273 -1.79 14.88 21.49
N GLN A 274 -0.48 15.09 21.37
CA GLN A 274 0.35 14.46 20.34
C GLN A 274 0.28 12.94 20.44
N GLN A 275 0.56 12.37 21.62
CA GLN A 275 0.59 10.92 21.84
C GLN A 275 -0.77 10.25 21.56
N SER A 276 -1.88 10.88 21.95
CA SER A 276 -3.22 10.37 21.67
C SER A 276 -3.61 10.52 20.18
N GLY A 277 -3.16 11.58 19.51
CA GLY A 277 -3.29 11.74 18.06
C GLY A 277 -2.48 10.71 17.26
N GLU A 278 -1.25 10.40 17.68
CA GLU A 278 -0.40 9.36 17.09
C GLU A 278 -1.02 7.97 17.25
N GLN A 279 -1.57 7.63 18.42
CA GLN A 279 -2.31 6.37 18.64
C GLN A 279 -3.57 6.26 17.78
N ASN A 280 -4.28 7.37 17.52
CA ASN A 280 -5.43 7.39 16.61
C ASN A 280 -4.99 7.18 15.15
N LEU A 281 -3.93 7.88 14.74
CA LEU A 281 -3.32 7.75 13.42
C LEU A 281 -2.84 6.30 13.16
N GLU A 282 -2.19 5.67 14.13
CA GLU A 282 -1.75 4.26 14.04
C GLU A 282 -2.95 3.31 13.88
N LYS A 283 -4.00 3.46 14.69
CA LYS A 283 -5.24 2.65 14.57
C LYS A 283 -5.89 2.80 13.20
N GLN A 284 -5.93 4.00 12.64
CA GLN A 284 -6.47 4.21 11.28
C GLN A 284 -5.58 3.57 10.21
N ILE A 285 -4.25 3.60 10.37
CA ILE A 285 -3.30 2.90 9.49
C ILE A 285 -3.42 1.38 9.60
N GLN A 286 -3.68 0.83 10.78
CA GLN A 286 -3.94 -0.61 10.98
C GLN A 286 -5.29 -1.05 10.36
N ASN A 287 -6.34 -0.23 10.47
CA ASN A 287 -7.65 -0.53 9.88
C ASN A 287 -7.58 -0.53 8.34
N ILE A 288 -6.96 0.49 7.72
CA ILE A 288 -6.85 0.58 6.25
C ILE A 288 -5.97 -0.53 5.65
N THR A 289 -4.94 -1.03 6.35
CA THR A 289 -4.16 -2.19 5.87
C THR A 289 -4.95 -3.49 5.97
N VAL A 290 -5.69 -3.71 7.06
CA VAL A 290 -6.55 -4.90 7.22
C VAL A 290 -7.66 -4.97 6.16
N GLU A 291 -8.34 -3.86 5.85
CA GLU A 291 -9.33 -3.87 4.76
C GLU A 291 -8.71 -4.05 3.37
N ARG A 292 -7.54 -3.45 3.11
CA ARG A 292 -6.78 -3.69 1.87
C ARG A 292 -6.38 -5.17 1.72
N GLU A 293 -5.95 -5.84 2.79
CA GLU A 293 -5.64 -7.27 2.78
C GLU A 293 -6.85 -8.17 2.55
N LYS A 294 -8.03 -7.82 3.08
CA LYS A 294 -9.28 -8.54 2.78
C LYS A 294 -9.64 -8.39 1.31
N ARG A 295 -9.56 -7.17 0.77
CA ARG A 295 -9.82 -6.85 -0.65
C ARG A 295 -8.90 -7.64 -1.60
N THR A 296 -7.58 -7.70 -1.33
CA THR A 296 -6.66 -8.44 -2.21
C THR A 296 -6.94 -9.94 -2.19
N LYS A 297 -7.12 -10.56 -1.02
CA LYS A 297 -7.42 -12.00 -0.88
C LYS A 297 -8.72 -12.39 -1.60
N LEU A 298 -9.77 -11.57 -1.47
CA LEU A 298 -11.05 -11.80 -2.16
C LEU A 298 -10.93 -11.67 -3.69
N LEU A 299 -10.17 -10.68 -4.17
CA LEU A 299 -9.89 -10.52 -5.60
C LEU A 299 -9.07 -11.70 -6.16
N GLU A 300 -8.06 -12.17 -5.43
CA GLU A 300 -7.27 -13.34 -5.81
C GLU A 300 -8.14 -14.61 -5.88
N GLU A 301 -9.01 -14.85 -4.90
CA GLU A 301 -9.92 -16.00 -4.90
C GLU A 301 -10.84 -16.02 -6.13
N ILE A 302 -11.43 -14.87 -6.47
CA ILE A 302 -12.32 -14.73 -7.63
C ILE A 302 -11.57 -14.89 -8.95
N ARG A 303 -10.41 -14.23 -9.10
CA ARG A 303 -9.53 -14.38 -10.28
C ARG A 303 -9.13 -15.85 -10.47
N ASN A 304 -8.72 -16.52 -9.39
CA ASN A 304 -8.32 -17.92 -9.42
C ASN A 304 -9.47 -18.83 -9.85
N LYS A 305 -10.64 -18.74 -9.20
CA LYS A 305 -11.85 -19.52 -9.53
C LYS A 305 -12.30 -19.33 -10.98
N LYS A 306 -12.45 -18.07 -11.42
CA LYS A 306 -12.75 -17.71 -12.80
C LYS A 306 -11.77 -18.36 -13.77
N SER A 307 -10.47 -18.24 -13.51
CA SER A 307 -9.44 -18.76 -14.39
C SER A 307 -9.32 -20.31 -14.41
N LEU A 308 -9.94 -21.02 -13.46
CA LEU A 308 -9.97 -22.49 -13.38
C LEU A 308 -11.13 -23.09 -14.17
N GLU A 309 -12.37 -22.62 -13.93
CA GLU A 309 -13.56 -23.01 -14.73
C GLU A 309 -13.33 -22.87 -16.22
N ILE A 310 -12.55 -21.84 -16.57
CA ILE A 310 -12.20 -21.53 -17.93
C ILE A 310 -11.13 -22.44 -18.50
N ALA A 311 -10.14 -22.87 -17.72
CA ALA A 311 -9.21 -23.87 -18.21
C ALA A 311 -9.96 -25.19 -18.52
N ALA A 312 -11.04 -25.48 -17.78
CA ALA A 312 -11.99 -26.54 -18.14
C ALA A 312 -12.73 -26.21 -19.45
N VAL A 313 -13.43 -25.07 -19.60
CA VAL A 313 -14.11 -24.72 -20.88
C VAL A 313 -13.15 -24.76 -22.08
N LYS A 314 -11.95 -24.20 -21.97
CA LYS A 314 -10.91 -24.25 -23.02
C LYS A 314 -10.54 -25.69 -23.40
N SER A 315 -10.27 -26.55 -22.43
CA SER A 315 -9.92 -27.96 -22.70
C SER A 315 -11.11 -28.78 -23.21
N LEU A 316 -12.34 -28.42 -22.81
CA LEU A 316 -13.57 -29.02 -23.33
C LEU A 316 -13.88 -28.53 -24.75
N GLU A 317 -13.66 -27.26 -25.08
CA GLU A 317 -13.80 -26.73 -26.45
C GLU A 317 -12.70 -27.25 -27.37
N GLU A 318 -11.48 -27.45 -26.87
CA GLU A 318 -10.41 -28.12 -27.62
C GLU A 318 -10.76 -29.59 -27.88
N ALA A 319 -11.28 -30.32 -26.87
CA ALA A 319 -11.78 -31.68 -27.05
C ALA A 319 -12.98 -31.74 -28.01
N ALA A 320 -13.95 -30.83 -27.87
CA ALA A 320 -15.11 -30.71 -28.75
C ALA A 320 -14.67 -30.43 -30.18
N ARG A 321 -13.74 -29.49 -30.42
CA ARG A 321 -13.17 -29.23 -31.75
C ARG A 321 -12.47 -30.46 -32.32
N THR A 322 -11.67 -31.21 -31.56
CA THR A 322 -11.06 -32.44 -32.09
C THR A 322 -12.08 -33.53 -32.46
N LEU A 323 -13.27 -33.53 -31.86
CA LEU A 323 -14.37 -34.44 -32.16
C LEU A 323 -15.22 -33.89 -33.33
N GLU A 324 -15.44 -32.58 -33.35
CA GLU A 324 -16.19 -31.84 -34.37
C GLU A 324 -15.42 -31.77 -35.69
N ASP A 325 -14.09 -31.62 -35.68
CA ASP A 325 -13.23 -31.72 -36.87
C ASP A 325 -13.27 -33.13 -37.47
N VAL A 326 -13.48 -34.17 -36.66
CA VAL A 326 -13.75 -35.55 -37.13
C VAL A 326 -15.16 -35.70 -37.72
N ILE A 327 -16.11 -34.82 -37.37
CA ILE A 327 -17.47 -34.75 -37.94
C ILE A 327 -17.54 -33.75 -39.13
N LYS A 328 -16.61 -32.79 -39.21
CA LYS A 328 -16.56 -31.65 -40.14
C LYS A 328 -15.56 -31.86 -41.28
N SER A 329 -14.60 -32.76 -41.11
CA SER A 329 -13.96 -33.46 -42.24
C SER A 329 -14.94 -34.32 -43.05
N LEU A 330 -16.21 -34.44 -42.60
CA LEU A 330 -17.33 -34.97 -43.36
C LEU A 330 -18.27 -33.87 -43.95
N ASN A 331 -18.17 -32.59 -43.54
CA ASN A 331 -19.13 -31.50 -43.86
C ASN A 331 -18.50 -30.07 -43.75
N THR A 332 -18.52 -29.21 -44.80
CA THR A 332 -17.67 -27.98 -44.86
C THR A 332 -18.38 -26.58 -45.03
N GLU A 333 -17.91 -25.56 -44.27
CA GLU A 333 -18.10 -24.07 -44.36
C GLU A 333 -19.51 -23.42 -44.26
N THR A 334 -19.76 -22.09 -44.08
CA THR A 334 -18.96 -20.81 -43.98
C THR A 334 -19.47 -19.92 -42.78
N GLY A 335 -19.52 -18.57 -42.63
CA GLY A 335 -19.15 -17.30 -43.33
C GLY A 335 -19.73 -16.03 -42.60
N LYS A 336 -19.22 -14.78 -42.77
CA LYS A 336 -19.64 -13.51 -42.04
C LYS A 336 -19.22 -12.15 -42.68
N THR A 337 -19.78 -10.97 -42.28
CA THR A 337 -19.09 -9.64 -41.94
C THR A 337 -20.02 -8.37 -41.70
N GLU A 338 -19.47 -7.21 -41.22
CA GLU A 338 -20.12 -5.91 -40.77
C GLU A 338 -19.25 -4.62 -41.10
N HIS A 339 -19.64 -3.33 -40.83
CA HIS A 339 -18.80 -2.06 -40.97
C HIS A 339 -19.18 -0.73 -40.13
N PRO A 340 -18.28 0.31 -39.92
CA PRO A 340 -18.41 1.58 -39.07
C PRO A 340 -18.22 2.98 -39.82
N GLY A 341 -18.02 4.25 -39.32
CA GLY A 341 -17.97 5.07 -38.04
C GLY A 341 -17.29 6.52 -38.19
N ASN A 342 -17.54 7.63 -37.39
CA ASN A 342 -16.83 8.98 -37.57
C ASN A 342 -16.81 10.16 -36.47
N ALA A 343 -16.18 11.36 -36.75
CA ALA A 343 -15.34 12.36 -35.95
C ALA A 343 -15.72 13.92 -35.85
N TYR A 344 -15.04 14.85 -35.08
CA TYR A 344 -15.28 16.37 -35.02
C TYR A 344 -14.44 17.55 -34.26
N PHE A 345 -13.18 17.59 -33.72
CA PHE A 345 -12.55 18.78 -32.96
C PHE A 345 -11.77 19.65 -33.97
N LYS A 346 -10.67 19.08 -34.54
CA LYS A 346 -9.23 19.53 -34.38
C LYS A 346 -8.40 18.83 -33.27
N GLY A 347 -8.49 17.51 -33.09
CA GLY A 347 -8.03 16.85 -31.86
C GLY A 347 -6.92 15.83 -32.01
N LEU A 348 -6.97 14.77 -31.18
CA LEU A 348 -5.95 13.71 -31.16
C LEU A 348 -5.61 13.17 -32.56
N GLY A 349 -6.53 13.23 -33.52
CA GLY A 349 -6.28 12.92 -34.94
C GLY A 349 -5.04 13.59 -35.55
N SER A 350 -4.70 14.84 -35.20
CA SER A 350 -3.49 15.53 -35.70
C SER A 350 -2.22 15.24 -34.88
N LEU A 351 -2.33 14.51 -33.77
CA LEU A 351 -1.22 14.11 -32.89
C LEU A 351 -1.05 12.58 -32.85
N LYS A 352 -1.60 11.87 -33.84
CA LYS A 352 -1.45 10.41 -34.01
C LYS A 352 0.04 10.07 -34.20
N GLY A 353 0.53 9.05 -33.48
CA GLY A 353 1.96 8.69 -33.42
C GLY A 353 2.89 9.71 -32.75
N LEU A 354 2.38 10.77 -32.07
CA LEU A 354 3.20 11.87 -31.55
C LEU A 354 3.05 12.13 -30.04
N LEU A 355 2.21 11.39 -29.32
CA LEU A 355 2.02 11.57 -27.87
C LEU A 355 3.08 10.82 -27.06
N ASN A 356 3.41 11.38 -25.89
CA ASN A 356 4.15 10.67 -24.85
C ASN A 356 3.18 9.74 -24.10
N GLN A 357 3.67 8.63 -23.55
CA GLN A 357 2.85 7.75 -22.70
C GLN A 357 2.43 8.47 -21.40
N PRO A 358 1.20 8.24 -20.88
CA PRO A 358 0.67 8.91 -19.69
C PRO A 358 1.35 8.50 -18.37
N VAL A 359 2.08 7.39 -18.35
CA VAL A 359 2.81 6.87 -17.19
C VAL A 359 4.06 6.14 -17.66
N ARG A 360 5.11 6.05 -16.84
CA ARG A 360 6.24 5.15 -17.10
C ARG A 360 5.84 3.72 -16.74
N GLY A 361 5.35 2.98 -17.73
CA GLY A 361 4.88 1.61 -17.52
C GLY A 361 4.91 0.78 -18.79
N LYS A 362 4.76 -0.54 -18.65
CA LYS A 362 4.64 -1.44 -19.81
C LYS A 362 3.18 -1.67 -20.15
N ILE A 363 2.81 -1.62 -21.43
CA ILE A 363 1.47 -2.03 -21.86
C ILE A 363 1.35 -3.54 -21.65
N VAL A 364 0.54 -3.95 -20.67
CA VAL A 364 0.22 -5.35 -20.34
C VAL A 364 -1.15 -5.77 -20.88
N SER A 365 -1.89 -4.82 -21.44
CA SER A 365 -3.17 -5.04 -22.11
C SER A 365 -3.32 -4.08 -23.28
N SER A 366 -3.40 -4.61 -24.49
CA SER A 366 -3.79 -3.86 -25.69
C SER A 366 -5.30 -3.63 -25.74
N PHE A 367 -5.70 -2.66 -26.56
CA PHE A 367 -7.09 -2.37 -26.93
C PHE A 367 -7.67 -3.43 -27.88
N GLY A 368 -8.99 -3.37 -28.11
CA GLY A 368 -9.67 -4.04 -29.23
C GLY A 368 -10.28 -5.39 -28.88
N THR A 369 -10.69 -6.13 -29.91
CA THR A 369 -11.18 -7.52 -29.74
C THR A 369 -10.04 -8.44 -29.36
N TYR A 370 -10.03 -8.90 -28.11
CA TYR A 370 -9.12 -9.95 -27.68
C TYR A 370 -9.92 -11.24 -27.43
N THR A 371 -9.54 -12.29 -28.13
CA THR A 371 -9.84 -13.66 -27.70
C THR A 371 -8.92 -13.94 -26.52
N ASP A 372 -9.46 -14.03 -25.31
CA ASP A 372 -8.61 -14.33 -24.15
C ASP A 372 -7.99 -15.73 -24.33
N PRO A 373 -6.66 -15.90 -24.23
CA PRO A 373 -5.99 -17.18 -24.45
C PRO A 373 -6.44 -18.29 -23.48
N LYS A 374 -7.05 -17.90 -22.36
CA LYS A 374 -7.77 -18.74 -21.40
C LYS A 374 -9.27 -18.79 -21.74
N TYR A 375 -9.97 -17.64 -21.79
CA TYR A 375 -11.44 -17.60 -21.84
C TYR A 375 -12.07 -18.06 -23.16
N TYR A 376 -11.38 -17.96 -24.30
CA TYR A 376 -11.89 -18.11 -25.69
C TYR A 376 -13.12 -17.26 -26.09
N VAL A 377 -13.87 -16.70 -25.14
CA VAL A 377 -14.84 -15.64 -25.36
C VAL A 377 -14.12 -14.42 -25.95
N VAL A 378 -14.58 -13.97 -27.12
CA VAL A 378 -14.16 -12.70 -27.72
C VAL A 378 -14.68 -11.57 -26.84
N ASN A 379 -13.77 -10.84 -26.19
CA ASN A 379 -14.09 -9.69 -25.37
C ASN A 379 -13.49 -8.44 -26.03
N PHE A 380 -14.11 -7.27 -25.82
CA PHE A 380 -13.60 -6.00 -26.34
C PHE A 380 -12.99 -5.16 -25.22
N ARG A 381 -11.76 -4.67 -25.43
CA ARG A 381 -11.06 -3.75 -24.53
C ARG A 381 -11.15 -2.33 -25.07
N SER A 382 -11.82 -1.46 -24.33
CA SER A 382 -12.02 -0.05 -24.67
C SER A 382 -10.79 0.83 -24.43
N GLY A 383 -9.67 0.27 -23.96
CA GLY A 383 -8.42 0.96 -23.72
C GLY A 383 -7.25 0.02 -23.47
N VAL A 384 -6.11 0.61 -23.14
CA VAL A 384 -4.88 -0.10 -22.76
C VAL A 384 -4.70 -0.09 -21.24
N ALA A 385 -3.99 -1.08 -20.71
CA ALA A 385 -3.53 -1.05 -19.31
C ALA A 385 -2.01 -1.05 -19.25
N PHE A 386 -1.47 -0.11 -18.48
CA PHE A 386 -0.06 0.01 -18.15
C PHE A 386 0.22 -0.61 -16.78
N GLU A 387 1.16 -1.53 -16.71
CA GLU A 387 1.80 -1.97 -15.46
C GLU A 387 2.79 -0.88 -15.01
N ALA A 388 2.57 -0.33 -13.82
CA ALA A 388 3.38 0.71 -13.20
C ALA A 388 3.35 0.56 -11.67
N GLU A 389 4.37 1.09 -10.97
CA GLU A 389 4.42 1.01 -9.52
C GLU A 389 3.32 1.88 -8.86
N ARG A 390 2.78 1.43 -7.72
CA ARG A 390 1.77 2.20 -6.96
C ARG A 390 2.39 3.51 -6.50
N GLY A 391 1.81 4.63 -6.93
CA GLY A 391 2.34 5.97 -6.68
C GLY A 391 3.10 6.61 -7.86
N GLU A 392 3.37 5.90 -8.96
CA GLU A 392 4.04 6.50 -10.12
C GLU A 392 3.18 7.66 -10.69
N PRO A 393 3.77 8.85 -10.97
CA PRO A 393 3.01 9.99 -11.46
C PRO A 393 2.35 9.76 -12.82
N ILE A 394 1.04 10.01 -12.89
CA ILE A 394 0.25 9.94 -14.13
C ILE A 394 0.05 11.35 -14.69
N LYS A 395 0.25 11.48 -16.00
CA LYS A 395 0.29 12.75 -16.72
C LYS A 395 -0.79 12.84 -17.78
N SER A 396 -1.30 14.06 -18.02
CA SER A 396 -2.18 14.30 -19.17
C SER A 396 -1.40 14.17 -20.48
N VAL A 397 -1.94 13.43 -21.46
CA VAL A 397 -1.26 13.24 -22.76
C VAL A 397 -1.36 14.45 -23.68
N VAL A 398 -2.39 15.30 -23.51
CA VAL A 398 -2.63 16.57 -24.21
C VAL A 398 -3.28 17.56 -23.23
N ALA A 399 -3.06 18.87 -23.41
CA ALA A 399 -3.76 19.92 -22.67
C ALA A 399 -5.28 19.87 -22.91
N GLY A 400 -6.11 20.19 -21.92
CA GLY A 400 -7.56 20.10 -22.06
C GLY A 400 -8.31 20.50 -20.78
N LYS A 401 -9.62 20.23 -20.75
CA LYS A 401 -10.49 20.52 -19.59
C LYS A 401 -10.99 19.25 -18.93
N ILE A 402 -10.89 19.17 -17.61
CA ILE A 402 -11.40 18.04 -16.85
C ILE A 402 -12.93 18.13 -16.74
N ILE A 403 -13.62 17.20 -17.39
CA ILE A 403 -15.10 17.09 -17.32
C ILE A 403 -15.56 16.16 -16.19
N TYR A 404 -14.67 15.30 -15.69
CA TYR A 404 -14.90 14.43 -14.54
C TYR A 404 -13.59 14.17 -13.78
N SER A 405 -13.63 14.25 -12.45
CA SER A 405 -12.59 13.74 -11.55
C SER A 405 -13.30 13.21 -10.30
N GLY A 406 -13.05 11.95 -9.94
CA GLY A 406 -13.70 11.30 -8.80
C GLY A 406 -13.79 9.78 -8.94
N TRP A 407 -14.58 9.16 -8.06
CA TRP A 407 -14.75 7.70 -8.01
C TRP A 407 -15.86 7.20 -8.96
N PHE A 408 -15.52 6.35 -9.92
CA PHE A 408 -16.45 5.77 -10.88
C PHE A 408 -16.50 4.24 -10.82
N LYS A 409 -17.73 3.69 -10.87
CA LYS A 409 -18.01 2.27 -10.68
C LYS A 409 -17.33 1.39 -11.73
N GLY A 410 -16.49 0.45 -11.28
CA GLY A 410 -15.72 -0.46 -12.14
C GLY A 410 -14.42 0.12 -12.73
N TYR A 411 -14.19 1.43 -12.61
CA TYR A 411 -12.98 2.12 -13.07
C TYR A 411 -12.12 2.63 -11.90
N GLY A 412 -12.72 2.81 -10.71
CA GLY A 412 -12.05 3.31 -9.51
C GLY A 412 -11.99 4.83 -9.48
N ASN A 413 -10.99 5.39 -8.80
CA ASN A 413 -10.66 6.81 -8.99
C ASN A 413 -10.27 7.02 -10.46
N MET A 414 -10.90 8.02 -11.08
CA MET A 414 -10.85 8.26 -12.51
C MET A 414 -10.84 9.76 -12.82
N ILE A 415 -10.18 10.14 -13.91
CA ILE A 415 -10.21 11.48 -14.52
C ILE A 415 -10.63 11.33 -15.99
N ILE A 416 -11.50 12.22 -16.48
CA ILE A 416 -11.85 12.34 -17.92
C ILE A 416 -11.61 13.78 -18.38
N ILE A 417 -10.94 13.92 -19.53
CA ILE A 417 -10.45 15.19 -20.08
C ILE A 417 -10.95 15.37 -21.53
N ASP A 418 -11.38 16.59 -21.88
CA ASP A 418 -12.09 17.01 -23.12
C ASP A 418 -11.43 18.24 -23.78
N HIS A 419 -11.71 18.48 -25.07
CA HIS A 419 -11.60 19.78 -25.75
C HIS A 419 -12.36 19.92 -27.14
N GLY A 420 -13.51 19.24 -27.41
CA GLY A 420 -14.29 19.48 -28.67
C GLY A 420 -15.16 18.30 -29.22
N GLU A 421 -14.90 17.82 -30.47
CA GLU A 421 -14.98 16.44 -31.12
C GLU A 421 -15.73 15.29 -30.45
N SER A 422 -15.87 15.32 -29.13
CA SER A 422 -15.93 14.15 -28.27
C SER A 422 -14.68 13.24 -28.37
N TYR A 423 -13.49 13.84 -28.52
CA TYR A 423 -12.19 13.21 -28.22
C TYR A 423 -11.97 13.34 -26.71
N TYR A 424 -12.16 12.24 -25.98
CA TYR A 424 -11.94 12.21 -24.55
C TYR A 424 -10.75 11.32 -24.23
N THR A 425 -9.98 11.68 -23.21
CA THR A 425 -9.03 10.76 -22.59
C THR A 425 -9.52 10.37 -21.20
N VAL A 426 -9.47 9.06 -20.91
CA VAL A 426 -9.92 8.48 -19.63
C VAL A 426 -8.70 7.90 -18.94
N TYR A 427 -8.49 8.27 -17.67
CA TYR A 427 -7.43 7.77 -16.81
C TYR A 427 -8.08 7.14 -15.59
N ALA A 428 -7.87 5.85 -15.36
CA ALA A 428 -8.56 5.07 -14.33
C ALA A 428 -7.60 4.16 -13.55
N HIS A 429 -8.11 3.57 -12.47
CA HIS A 429 -7.35 2.84 -11.45
C HIS A 429 -6.36 3.70 -10.64
N LEU A 430 -6.64 5.00 -10.52
CA LEU A 430 -5.79 5.97 -9.85
C LEU A 430 -5.74 5.72 -8.32
N GLU A 431 -4.63 6.04 -7.65
CA GLU A 431 -4.56 6.04 -6.18
C GLU A 431 -5.09 7.37 -5.62
N GLU A 432 -4.61 8.50 -6.14
CA GLU A 432 -5.00 9.86 -5.74
C GLU A 432 -5.12 10.77 -6.97
N ASN A 433 -6.14 11.63 -6.99
CA ASN A 433 -6.37 12.65 -8.04
C ASN A 433 -5.92 14.01 -7.51
N PHE A 434 -5.10 14.75 -8.27
CA PHE A 434 -4.61 16.09 -7.89
C PHE A 434 -5.40 17.26 -8.49
N LYS A 435 -6.39 16.96 -9.33
CA LYS A 435 -7.18 17.94 -10.09
C LYS A 435 -8.68 17.68 -9.97
N SER A 436 -9.48 18.74 -10.03
CA SER A 436 -10.93 18.74 -9.86
C SER A 436 -11.69 18.81 -11.19
N LYS A 437 -13.00 18.54 -11.15
CA LYS A 437 -13.88 18.80 -12.30
C LYS A 437 -13.96 20.31 -12.56
N GLY A 438 -13.72 20.72 -13.80
CA GLY A 438 -13.71 22.12 -14.23
C GLY A 438 -12.31 22.67 -14.49
N ASP A 439 -11.28 22.07 -13.90
CA ASP A 439 -9.89 22.48 -14.05
C ASP A 439 -9.42 22.36 -15.51
N MET A 440 -8.56 23.29 -15.91
CA MET A 440 -7.73 23.14 -17.10
C MET A 440 -6.45 22.38 -16.72
N VAL A 441 -5.92 21.59 -17.66
CA VAL A 441 -4.64 20.91 -17.54
C VAL A 441 -3.77 21.10 -18.77
N GLU A 442 -2.46 21.02 -18.59
CA GLU A 442 -1.48 21.15 -19.68
C GLU A 442 -0.92 19.79 -20.15
N THR A 443 -0.34 19.77 -21.35
CA THR A 443 0.31 18.58 -21.92
C THR A 443 1.50 18.14 -21.06
N GLY A 444 1.45 16.93 -20.50
CA GLY A 444 2.51 16.39 -19.64
C GLY A 444 2.45 16.81 -18.16
N GLU A 445 1.43 17.60 -17.77
CA GLU A 445 1.15 17.94 -16.37
C GLU A 445 0.75 16.70 -15.57
N VAL A 446 1.21 16.59 -14.32
CA VAL A 446 0.84 15.47 -13.42
C VAL A 446 -0.56 15.71 -12.86
N ILE A 447 -1.48 14.80 -13.15
CA ILE A 447 -2.91 14.89 -12.80
C ILE A 447 -3.32 13.94 -11.67
N ALA A 448 -2.56 12.86 -11.47
CA ALA A 448 -2.86 11.78 -10.52
C ALA A 448 -1.64 10.90 -10.24
N THR A 449 -1.82 9.86 -9.42
CA THR A 449 -0.85 8.76 -9.21
C THR A 449 -1.44 7.40 -9.53
N ALA A 450 -0.60 6.46 -9.98
CA ALA A 450 -0.99 5.08 -10.29
C ALA A 450 -1.42 4.30 -9.05
N GLY A 451 -2.47 3.48 -9.19
CA GLY A 451 -3.09 2.76 -8.07
C GLY A 451 -3.62 1.39 -8.49
N ASP A 452 -4.35 0.74 -7.59
CA ASP A 452 -5.04 -0.54 -7.85
C ASP A 452 -6.57 -0.41 -7.83
N ALA A 453 -7.10 0.80 -7.79
CA ALA A 453 -8.51 1.09 -7.51
C ALA A 453 -9.44 0.51 -8.58
N GLY A 454 -10.16 -0.57 -8.27
CA GLY A 454 -11.00 -1.29 -9.24
C GLY A 454 -10.23 -2.16 -10.25
N SER A 455 -8.89 -2.20 -10.19
CA SER A 455 -8.06 -2.99 -11.11
C SER A 455 -8.19 -4.49 -10.89
N LEU A 456 -8.38 -5.24 -11.98
CA LEU A 456 -8.31 -6.71 -11.99
C LEU A 456 -6.92 -7.27 -12.39
N SER A 457 -5.93 -6.39 -12.62
CA SER A 457 -4.58 -6.81 -13.05
C SER A 457 -3.48 -6.52 -12.02
N GLY A 458 -3.65 -5.54 -11.14
CA GLY A 458 -2.61 -5.07 -10.21
C GLY A 458 -2.50 -3.54 -10.17
N PRO A 459 -1.46 -2.97 -9.54
CA PRO A 459 -1.20 -1.54 -9.62
C PRO A 459 -0.85 -1.11 -11.06
N GLY A 460 -1.30 0.08 -11.45
CA GLY A 460 -1.05 0.61 -12.79
C GLY A 460 -1.97 1.76 -13.19
N LEU A 461 -2.17 1.92 -14.49
CA LEU A 461 -3.10 2.86 -15.11
C LEU A 461 -3.91 2.13 -16.19
N TYR A 462 -5.23 2.25 -16.15
CA TYR A 462 -6.08 1.94 -17.30
C TYR A 462 -6.38 3.23 -18.07
N PHE A 463 -6.07 3.24 -19.37
CA PHE A 463 -6.11 4.44 -20.21
C PHE A 463 -6.93 4.21 -21.49
N GLU A 464 -7.87 5.10 -21.77
CA GLU A 464 -8.65 5.09 -23.01
C GLU A 464 -8.50 6.41 -23.77
N VAL A 465 -8.51 6.31 -25.10
CA VAL A 465 -8.91 7.40 -25.98
C VAL A 465 -10.32 7.07 -26.48
N ARG A 466 -11.24 8.03 -26.43
CA ARG A 466 -12.58 7.93 -27.03
C ARG A 466 -12.76 9.01 -28.07
N HIS A 467 -13.60 8.77 -29.08
CA HIS A 467 -13.85 9.63 -30.22
C HIS A 467 -15.33 9.53 -30.64
N ARG A 468 -16.07 10.66 -30.66
CA ARG A 468 -17.55 10.69 -30.68
C ARG A 468 -18.16 9.64 -29.72
N GLY A 469 -17.59 9.55 -28.52
CA GLY A 469 -18.00 8.61 -27.46
C GLY A 469 -17.59 7.14 -27.66
N LYS A 470 -17.15 6.71 -28.85
CA LYS A 470 -16.65 5.36 -29.11
C LYS A 470 -15.17 5.24 -28.71
N PRO A 471 -14.72 4.17 -28.05
CA PRO A 471 -13.31 3.97 -27.73
C PRO A 471 -12.49 3.67 -29.00
N VAL A 472 -11.24 4.15 -29.06
CA VAL A 472 -10.30 3.99 -30.18
C VAL A 472 -8.89 3.65 -29.65
N ASP A 473 -8.07 2.94 -30.42
CA ASP A 473 -6.85 2.28 -29.89
C ASP A 473 -5.77 3.26 -29.43
N PRO A 474 -5.55 3.43 -28.11
CA PRO A 474 -4.56 4.36 -27.57
C PRO A 474 -3.14 4.12 -28.08
N ALA A 475 -2.79 2.90 -28.48
CA ALA A 475 -1.46 2.55 -28.96
C ALA A 475 -1.09 3.31 -30.24
N GLU A 476 -2.06 3.63 -31.10
CA GLU A 476 -1.80 4.38 -32.34
C GLU A 476 -1.41 5.86 -32.10
N TRP A 477 -1.61 6.39 -30.88
CA TRP A 477 -1.31 7.77 -30.56
C TRP A 477 0.06 8.00 -29.92
N PHE A 478 0.69 6.95 -29.38
CA PHE A 478 2.02 7.08 -28.78
C PHE A 478 3.12 7.12 -29.84
N LYS A 479 4.22 7.81 -29.53
CA LYS A 479 5.46 7.73 -30.32
C LYS A 479 5.96 6.28 -30.38
N PRO A 480 6.48 5.81 -31.53
CA PRO A 480 7.27 4.59 -31.58
C PRO A 480 8.51 4.73 -30.66
N SER A 481 8.82 3.65 -29.95
CA SER A 481 9.87 3.56 -28.92
C SER A 481 11.14 2.88 -29.41
#